data_AF-A0A7X0JLK8-F1
#
_entry.id   AF-A0A7X0JLK8-F1
#
_cell.length_a   1.000
_cell.length_b   1.000
_cell.length_c   1.000
_cell.angle_alpha   90.00
_cell.angle_beta   90.00
_cell.angle_gamma   90.00
#
_symmetry.space_group_name_H-M   'P 1'
#
loop_
_entity.id
_entity.type
_entity.pdbx_description
1 polymer ?
#
loop_
_entity_poly.entity_id
_entity_poly.type
_entity_poly.pdbx_seq_one_letter_code
_entity_poly.pdbx_strand_id
1 'polypeptide(L)' 'MPAFMEKTFGPTELEVLDIVLENWRAKYHLERSDPDVSIAAAVMINLFREGNHTIPELETALAGHKALADLIS' A
#
# COMPACT_ATOMS: atom_id res chain seq x y z
N MET A 1 11.99 20.68 15.52
CA MET A 1 12.59 19.43 15.03
C MET A 1 11.45 18.58 14.50
N PRO A 2 11.36 18.34 13.18
CA PRO A 2 10.21 17.61 12.64
C PRO A 2 10.40 16.13 12.99
N ALA A 3 9.43 15.57 13.71
CA ALA A 3 9.33 14.15 14.05
C ALA A 3 9.00 13.31 12.80
N PHE A 4 9.85 13.39 11.78
CA PHE A 4 9.53 12.97 10.42
C PHE A 4 9.95 11.52 10.10
N MET A 5 10.59 10.80 11.04
CA MET A 5 11.35 9.59 10.70
C MET A 5 11.36 8.45 11.73
N GLU A 6 10.37 8.35 12.62
CA GLU A 6 10.31 7.22 13.59
C GLU A 6 8.92 6.58 13.65
N LYS A 7 8.23 6.44 12.52
CA LYS A 7 7.15 5.45 12.45
C LYS A 7 7.76 4.11 12.03
N THR A 8 8.34 3.42 13.01
CA THR A 8 8.74 2.03 12.88
C THR A 8 7.48 1.24 12.53
N PHE A 9 7.47 0.54 11.40
CA PHE A 9 6.37 -0.35 11.08
C PHE A 9 6.35 -1.48 12.13
N GLY A 10 5.38 -1.43 13.02
CA GLY A 10 5.09 -2.50 13.95
C GLY A 10 4.56 -3.75 13.24
N PRO A 11 4.49 -4.90 13.94
CA PRO A 11 3.93 -6.13 13.39
C PRO A 11 2.49 -5.93 12.89
N THR A 12 1.69 -5.11 13.58
CA THR A 12 0.32 -4.79 13.18
C THR A 12 0.26 -3.98 11.89
N GLU A 13 1.14 -2.99 11.72
CA GLU A 13 1.22 -2.21 10.48
C GLU A 13 1.66 -3.07 9.29
N LEU A 14 2.59 -3.99 9.50
CA LEU A 14 2.99 -4.95 8.48
C LEU A 14 1.83 -5.88 8.11
N GLU A 15 1.05 -6.38 9.08
CA GLU A 15 -0.15 -7.16 8.81
C GLU A 15 -1.18 -6.37 7.99
N VAL A 16 -1.42 -5.10 8.32
CA VAL A 16 -2.33 -4.23 7.56
C VAL A 16 -1.87 -4.07 6.12
N LEU A 17 -0.58 -3.80 5.90
CA LEU A 17 -0.01 -3.68 4.56
C LEU A 17 -0.10 -5.00 3.78
N ASP A 18 0.17 -6.13 4.43
CA ASP A 18 0.11 -7.46 3.81
C ASP A 18 -1.33 -7.80 3.38
N ILE A 19 -2.32 -7.54 4.25
CA ILE A 19 -3.74 -7.75 3.93
C ILE A 19 -4.18 -6.87 2.77
N VAL A 20 -3.82 -5.58 2.77
CA VAL A 20 -4.21 -4.64 1.70
C VAL A 20 -3.55 -5.03 0.38
N LEU A 21 -2.27 -5.38 0.41
CA LEU A 21 -1.51 -5.83 -0.76
C LEU A 21 -2.06 -7.13 -1.32
N GLU A 22 -2.41 -8.09 -0.46
CA GLU A 22 -2.99 -9.36 -0.89
C GLU A 22 -4.40 -9.17 -1.46
N ASN A 23 -5.23 -8.33 -0.84
CA ASN A 23 -6.55 -7.96 -1.37
C ASN A 23 -6.44 -7.28 -2.75
N TRP A 24 -5.54 -6.31 -2.87
CA TRP A 24 -5.31 -5.60 -4.14
C TRP A 24 -4.81 -6.56 -5.22
N ARG A 25 -3.78 -7.35 -4.93
CA ARG A 25 -3.26 -8.37 -5.83
C ARG A 25 -4.35 -9.37 -6.26
N ALA A 26 -5.15 -9.86 -5.32
CA ALA A 26 -6.25 -10.80 -5.61
C ALA A 26 -7.31 -10.17 -6.51
N LYS A 27 -7.64 -8.89 -6.29
CA LYS A 27 -8.59 -8.14 -7.11
C LYS A 27 -8.13 -7.99 -8.57
N TYR A 28 -6.83 -7.84 -8.79
CA TYR A 28 -6.24 -7.69 -10.13
C TYR A 28 -5.62 -8.97 -10.69
N HIS A 29 -5.75 -10.10 -9.99
CA HIS A 29 -5.17 -11.39 -10.38
C HIS A 29 -3.65 -11.35 -10.68
N LEU A 30 -2.92 -10.49 -9.97
CA LEU A 30 -1.47 -10.32 -10.17
C LEU A 30 -0.67 -11.41 -9.46
N GLU A 31 0.54 -11.71 -9.93
CA GLU A 31 1.44 -12.64 -9.25
C GLU A 31 2.27 -11.91 -8.18
N ARG A 32 2.77 -12.60 -7.14
CA ARG A 32 3.66 -11.92 -6.15
C ARG A 32 4.96 -11.41 -6.79
N SER A 33 5.34 -12.00 -7.92
CA SER A 33 6.51 -11.63 -8.71
C SER A 33 6.25 -10.47 -9.66
N ASP A 34 5.01 -9.97 -9.76
CA ASP A 34 4.70 -8.84 -10.63
C ASP A 34 5.44 -7.58 -10.15
N PRO A 35 6.07 -6.83 -11.07
CA PRO A 35 6.65 -5.53 -10.74
C PRO A 35 5.57 -4.58 -10.18
N ASP A 36 4.34 -4.70 -10.66
CA ASP A 36 3.16 -3.96 -10.19
C ASP A 36 2.88 -4.16 -8.70
N VAL A 37 3.08 -5.37 -8.18
CA VAL A 37 2.90 -5.67 -6.76
C VAL A 37 3.98 -4.98 -5.92
N SER A 38 5.22 -4.93 -6.41
CA SER A 38 6.31 -4.19 -5.74
C SER A 38 6.06 -2.68 -5.74
N ILE A 39 5.51 -2.13 -6.84
CA ILE A 39 5.14 -0.72 -6.94
C ILE A 39 3.99 -0.42 -5.99
N ALA A 40 2.94 -1.26 -5.96
CA ALA A 40 1.82 -1.12 -5.05
C ALA A 40 2.28 -1.13 -3.58
N ALA A 41 3.15 -2.06 -3.19
CA ALA A 41 3.70 -2.11 -1.84
C ALA A 41 4.45 -0.81 -1.47
N ALA A 42 5.28 -0.28 -2.37
CA ALA A 42 6.00 0.98 -2.15
C ALA A 42 5.03 2.18 -1.98
N VAL A 43 3.96 2.22 -2.79
CA VAL A 43 2.90 3.23 -2.68
C VAL A 43 2.16 3.10 -1.35
N MET A 44 1.78 1.88 -0.92
CA MET A 44 1.12 1.64 0.37
C MET A 44 1.97 2.11 1.55
N ILE A 45 3.28 1.83 1.51
CA ILE A 45 4.23 2.30 2.53
C ILE A 45 4.26 3.83 2.58
N ASN A 46 4.23 4.51 1.44
CA ASN A 46 4.21 5.97 1.40
C ASN A 46 2.90 6.54 1.95
N LEU A 47 1.77 6.00 1.51
CA LEU A 47 0.43 6.39 1.98
C LEU A 47 0.28 6.18 3.49
N PHE A 48 0.82 5.08 4.01
CA PHE A 48 0.83 4.80 5.43
C PHE A 48 1.61 5.85 6.20
N ARG A 49 2.76 6.29 5.68
CA ARG A 49 3.55 7.37 6.29
C ARG A 49 2.88 8.73 6.21
N GLU A 50 2.02 8.96 5.22
CA GLU A 50 1.23 10.19 5.07
C GLU A 50 0.05 10.27 6.06
N GLY A 51 -0.28 9.17 6.74
CA GLY A 51 -1.32 9.13 7.77
C GLY A 51 -2.42 8.09 7.55
N ASN A 52 -2.39 7.35 6.43
CA ASN A 52 -3.38 6.32 6.09
C ASN A 52 -3.05 5.02 6.82
N HIS A 53 -3.46 4.90 8.08
CA HIS A 53 -3.06 3.77 8.93
C HIS A 53 -4.03 2.60 8.94
N THR A 54 -5.16 2.70 8.24
CA THR A 54 -6.18 1.66 8.21
C THR A 54 -6.31 1.03 6.83
N ILE A 55 -6.74 -0.24 6.80
CA ILE A 55 -7.04 -0.99 5.58
C ILE A 55 -7.95 -0.19 4.63
N PRO A 56 -9.14 0.32 5.04
CA PRO A 56 -10.03 1.03 4.13
C PRO A 56 -9.46 2.35 3.61
N GLU A 57 -8.64 3.05 4.39
CA GLU A 57 -7.95 4.27 3.94
C GLU A 57 -6.91 3.95 2.87
N LEU A 58 -6.09 2.92 3.09
CA LEU A 58 -5.10 2.46 2.12
C LEU A 58 -5.78 1.98 0.84
N GLU A 59 -6.83 1.17 0.92
CA GLU A 59 -7.57 0.71 -0.27
C GLU A 59 -8.17 1.87 -1.07
N THR A 60 -8.72 2.88 -0.39
CA THR A 60 -9.27 4.08 -1.03
C THR A 60 -8.16 4.89 -1.70
N ALA A 61 -7.05 5.11 -0.99
CA ALA A 61 -5.92 5.86 -1.50
C ALA A 61 -5.23 5.15 -2.67
N LEU A 62 -5.13 3.81 -2.63
CA LEU A 62 -4.65 2.98 -3.73
C LEU A 62 -5.54 3.08 -4.97
N ALA A 63 -6.86 3.00 -4.78
CA ALA A 63 -7.83 3.13 -5.88
C ALA A 63 -7.80 4.52 -6.53
N GLY A 64 -7.50 5.57 -5.75
CA GLY A 64 -7.31 6.93 -6.24
C GLY A 64 -5.91 7.22 -6.77
N HIS A 65 -4.94 6.32 -6.59
CA HIS A 65 -3.55 6.57 -6.94
C HIS A 65 -3.35 6.41 -8.45
N LYS A 66 -3.18 7.54 -9.14
CA LYS A 66 -3.05 7.57 -10.61
C LYS A 66 -1.96 6.64 -11.16
N ALA A 67 -0.86 6.47 -10.43
CA ALA A 67 0.23 5.57 -10.80
C ALA A 67 -0.19 4.09 -10.81
N LEU A 68 -1.06 3.67 -9.88
CA LEU A 68 -1.57 2.30 -9.86
C LEU A 68 -2.75 2.13 -10.80
N ALA A 69 -3.57 3.17 -10.97
CA ALA A 69 -4.64 3.19 -11.96
C ALA A 69 -4.12 3.02 -13.40
N ASP A 70 -2.94 3.56 -13.71
CA ASP A 70 -2.28 3.41 -15.01
C ASP A 70 -1.72 1.99 -15.23
N LEU A 71 -1.25 1.34 -14.15
CA LEU A 71 -0.72 -0.03 -14.17
C LEU A 71 -1.81 -1.10 -14.41
N ILE A 72 -3.05 -0.82 -13.99
CA ILE A 72 -4.20 -1.73 -14.13
C ILE A 72 -5.13 -1.36 -15.30
N SER A 73 -4.75 -0.39 -16.14
CA SER A 73 -5.57 0.14 -17.24
C SER A 73 -5.51 -0.65 -18.53
#